data_AF-A0A3B0TUI0-F1
#
_entry.id   AF-A0A3B0TUI0-F1
#
_cell.length_a   1.000
_cell.length_b   1.000
_cell.length_c   1.000
_cell.angle_alpha   90.00
_cell.angle_beta   90.00
_cell.angle_gamma   90.00
#
_symmetry.space_group_name_H-M   'P 1'
#
loop_
_entity.id
_entity.type
_entity.pdbx_description
1 polymer ?
#
loop_
_entity_poly.entity_id
_entity_poly.type
_entity_poly.pdbx_seq_one_letter_code
_entity_poly.pdbx_strand_id
1 'polypeptide(L)'
;MNQKRIFGILISAENMDLQLTKLELIKMFLNTKRETVLNQVRILLEAEQDDFSLTEEQYRIIDKRRESYLNGEGKPMTWEQVKQNALKAIS
;
A
#
# COMPACT_ATOMS: atom_id res chain seq x y z
N MET A 1 8.99 33.62 13.37
CA MET A 1 9.02 32.14 13.49
C MET A 1 8.62 31.55 12.14
N ASN A 2 9.42 30.67 11.54
CA ASN A 2 9.29 30.27 10.13
C ASN A 2 8.29 29.11 9.97
N GLN A 3 7.36 29.18 9.01
CA GLN A 3 6.29 28.19 8.85
C GLN A 3 6.81 26.76 8.62
N LYS A 4 7.95 26.59 7.95
CA LYS A 4 8.61 25.27 7.81
C LYS A 4 9.01 24.65 9.16
N ARG A 5 9.39 25.49 10.14
CA ARG A 5 9.80 25.05 11.48
C ARG A 5 8.59 24.67 12.34
N ILE A 6 7.45 25.35 12.14
CA ILE A 6 6.17 25.02 12.80
C ILE A 6 5.63 23.69 12.27
N PHE A 7 5.62 23.50 10.94
CA PHE A 7 5.12 22.28 10.32
C PHE A 7 5.94 21.04 10.71
N GLY A 8 7.27 21.16 10.78
CA GLY A 8 8.13 20.06 11.26
C GLY A 8 7.89 19.66 12.71
N ILE A 9 7.58 20.61 13.60
CA ILE A 9 7.26 20.32 15.01
C ILE A 9 5.90 19.62 15.14
N LEU A 10 4.90 20.07 14.37
CA LEU A 10 3.57 19.44 14.34
C LEU A 10 3.64 17.98 13.87
N ILE A 11 4.37 17.70 12.79
CA ILE A 11 4.57 16.33 12.30
C ILE A 11 5.27 15.47 13.35
N SER A 12 6.32 15.97 14.02
CA SER A 12 6.99 15.21 15.09
C SER A 12 6.08 14.94 16.29
N ALA A 13 5.19 15.86 16.64
CA ALA A 13 4.24 15.69 17.74
C ALA A 13 3.17 14.65 17.40
N GLU A 14 2.58 14.71 16.20
CA GLU A 14 1.64 13.68 15.71
C GLU A 14 2.28 12.29 15.65
N ASN A 15 3.55 12.23 15.21
CA ASN A 15 4.26 10.96 15.15
C ASN A 15 4.55 10.40 16.56
N MET A 16 4.85 11.27 17.54
CA MET A 16 5.06 10.87 18.92
C MET A 16 3.76 10.37 19.58
N ASP A 17 2.64 11.04 19.32
CA ASP A 17 1.31 10.62 19.77
C ASP A 17 0.95 9.23 19.24
N LEU A 18 1.17 8.99 17.95
CA LEU A 18 0.96 7.69 17.32
C LEU A 18 1.82 6.57 17.95
N GLN A 19 3.09 6.85 18.24
CA GLN A 19 3.97 5.85 18.89
C GLN A 19 3.51 5.55 20.32
N LEU A 20 3.03 6.55 21.05
CA LEU A 20 2.49 6.38 22.39
C LEU A 20 1.23 5.50 22.36
N THR A 21 0.28 5.80 21.47
CA THR A 21 -0.93 5.01 21.28
C THR A 21 -0.60 3.54 20.96
N LYS A 22 0.40 3.30 20.10
CA LYS A 22 0.86 1.93 19.77
C LYS A 22 1.37 1.18 21.00
N LEU A 23 2.18 1.83 21.84
CA LEU A 23 2.70 1.23 23.07
C LEU A 23 1.59 0.90 24.08
N GLU A 24 0.59 1.77 24.20
CA GLU A 24 -0.58 1.53 25.06
C GLU A 24 -1.39 0.32 24.59
N LEU A 25 -1.62 0.21 23.27
CA LEU A 25 -2.30 -0.95 22.68
C LEU A 25 -1.52 -2.25 22.91
N ILE A 26 -0.20 -2.25 22.71
CA ILE A 26 0.66 -3.41 23.01
C ILE A 26 0.50 -3.82 24.48
N LYS A 27 0.52 -2.85 25.40
CA LYS A 27 0.31 -3.12 26.83
C LYS A 27 -1.08 -3.70 27.10
N MET A 28 -2.13 -3.23 26.42
CA MET A 28 -3.47 -3.79 26.54
C MET A 28 -3.53 -5.24 26.01
N PHE A 29 -2.87 -5.53 24.90
CA PHE A 29 -2.78 -6.88 24.34
C PHE A 29 -2.07 -7.87 25.25
N LEU A 30 -0.96 -7.45 25.88
CA LEU A 30 -0.22 -8.31 26.80
C LEU A 30 -1.02 -8.64 28.08
N ASN A 31 -1.99 -7.80 28.45
CA ASN A 31 -2.74 -7.95 29.69
C ASN A 31 -4.16 -8.52 29.52
N THR A 32 -4.68 -8.62 28.29
CA THR A 32 -6.02 -9.18 28.05
C THR A 32 -6.00 -10.71 28.07
N LYS A 33 -7.01 -11.32 28.69
CA LYS A 33 -7.25 -12.78 28.65
C LYS A 33 -8.38 -13.17 27.69
N ARG A 34 -8.99 -12.19 27.01
CA ARG A 34 -10.12 -12.42 26.10
C ARG A 34 -9.60 -12.85 24.73
N GLU A 35 -9.51 -14.15 24.53
CA GLU A 35 -9.04 -14.76 23.28
C GLU A 35 -9.85 -14.30 22.05
N THR A 36 -11.16 -14.10 22.19
CA THR A 36 -12.02 -13.61 21.11
C THR A 36 -11.58 -12.25 20.57
N VAL A 37 -11.16 -11.33 21.46
CA VAL A 37 -10.66 -10.01 21.09
C VAL A 37 -9.31 -10.11 20.39
N LEU A 38 -8.42 -10.99 20.89
CA LEU A 38 -7.11 -11.24 20.26
C LEU A 38 -7.27 -11.81 18.84
N ASN A 39 -8.20 -12.74 18.65
CA ASN A 39 -8.49 -13.33 17.35
C ASN A 39 -9.05 -12.29 16.35
N GLN A 40 -9.93 -11.39 16.80
CA GLN A 40 -10.45 -10.31 15.95
C GLN A 40 -9.34 -9.35 15.50
N VAL A 41 -8.44 -8.97 16.41
CA VAL A 41 -7.29 -8.12 16.06
C VAL A 41 -6.34 -8.82 15.10
N ARG A 42 -6.06 -10.11 15.31
CA ARG A 42 -5.22 -10.90 14.39
C ARG A 42 -5.77 -10.85 12.96
N ILE A 43 -7.07 -11.11 12.79
CA ILE A 43 -7.73 -11.06 11.48
C ILE A 43 -7.58 -9.68 10.81
N LEU A 44 -7.74 -8.59 11.58
CA LEU A 44 -7.58 -7.23 11.04
C LEU A 44 -6.15 -6.95 10.58
N LEU A 45 -5.15 -7.37 11.37
CA LEU A 45 -3.74 -7.19 11.03
C LEU A 45 -3.30 -8.05 9.84
N GLU A 46 -3.88 -9.25 9.68
CA GLU A 46 -3.65 -10.14 8.53
C GLU A 46 -4.31 -9.58 7.25
N ALA A 47 -5.52 -9.03 7.36
CA ALA A 47 -6.22 -8.39 6.24
C ALA A 47 -5.47 -7.17 5.69
N GLU A 48 -4.79 -6.38 6.53
CA GLU A 48 -3.94 -5.28 6.07
C GLU A 48 -2.66 -5.74 5.34
N GLN A 49 -2.20 -6.98 5.56
CA GLN A 49 -1.00 -7.50 4.87
C GLN A 49 -1.28 -7.98 3.45
N ASP A 50 -2.51 -8.44 3.16
CA ASP A 50 -2.86 -9.02 1.86
C ASP A 50 -3.25 -7.99 0.79
N ASP A 51 -3.47 -6.71 1.15
CA ASP A 51 -4.20 -5.79 0.25
C ASP A 51 -3.33 -5.03 -0.78
N PHE A 52 -2.00 -5.24 -0.81
CA PHE A 52 -1.10 -4.52 -1.73
C PHE A 52 -0.08 -5.37 -2.48
N SER A 53 -0.12 -6.70 -2.34
CA SER A 53 0.79 -7.57 -3.09
C SER A 53 0.15 -8.01 -4.41
N LEU A 54 0.88 -7.87 -5.51
CA LEU A 54 0.47 -8.48 -6.77
C LEU A 54 0.54 -10.01 -6.61
N THR A 55 -0.40 -10.72 -7.21
CA THR A 55 -0.32 -12.19 -7.27
C THR A 55 0.87 -12.61 -8.12
N GLU A 56 1.37 -13.82 -7.90
CA GLU A 56 2.45 -14.41 -8.71
C GLU A 56 2.13 -14.36 -10.22
N GLU A 57 0.88 -14.58 -10.59
CA GLU A 57 0.45 -14.49 -12.00
C GLU A 57 0.52 -13.06 -12.54
N GLN A 58 0.15 -12.06 -11.73
CA GLN A 58 0.29 -10.64 -12.11
C GLN A 58 1.75 -10.25 -12.27
N TYR A 59 2.66 -10.74 -11.42
CA TYR A 59 4.09 -10.55 -11.59
C TYR A 59 4.59 -11.16 -12.91
N ARG A 60 4.18 -12.39 -13.24
CA ARG A 60 4.55 -13.03 -14.51
C ARG A 60 4.11 -12.23 -15.74
N ILE A 61 2.94 -11.59 -15.70
CA ILE A 61 2.46 -10.72 -16.79
C ILE A 61 3.37 -9.50 -16.96
N ILE A 62 3.77 -8.86 -15.85
CA ILE A 62 4.65 -7.68 -15.87
C ILE A 62 6.04 -8.07 -16.37
N ASP A 63 6.60 -9.17 -15.88
CA ASP A 63 7.93 -9.64 -16.27
C ASP A 63 7.98 -10.00 -17.75
N LYS A 64 6.97 -10.72 -18.25
CA LYS A 64 6.85 -11.03 -19.68
C LYS A 64 6.79 -9.77 -20.54
N ARG A 65 6.01 -8.77 -20.12
CA ARG A 65 5.92 -7.49 -20.84
C ARG A 65 7.27 -6.75 -20.83
N ARG A 66 7.98 -6.79 -19.70
CA ARG A 66 9.31 -6.19 -19.56
C ARG A 66 10.32 -6.86 -20.47
N GLU A 67 10.38 -8.18 -20.48
CA GLU A 67 11.26 -8.97 -21.35
C GLU A 67 11.00 -8.67 -22.83
N SER A 68 9.74 -8.69 -23.28
CA SER A 68 9.40 -8.33 -24.66
C SER A 68 9.84 -6.90 -25.01
N TYR A 69 9.69 -5.94 -24.10
CA TYR A 69 10.17 -4.58 -24.34
C TYR A 69 11.69 -4.50 -24.47
N LEU A 70 12.43 -5.17 -23.58
CA LEU A 70 13.90 -5.22 -23.62
C LEU A 70 14.44 -5.90 -24.87
N ASN A 71 13.74 -6.91 -25.37
CA ASN A 71 14.08 -7.63 -26.60
C ASN A 71 13.62 -6.90 -27.89
N GLY A 72 12.99 -5.73 -27.77
CA GLY A 72 12.47 -4.97 -28.91
C GLY A 72 11.21 -5.56 -29.55
N GLU A 73 10.60 -6.56 -28.93
CA GLU A 73 9.35 -7.21 -29.35
C GLU A 73 8.11 -6.49 -28.82
N GLY A 74 8.29 -5.60 -27.84
CA GLY A 74 7.24 -4.77 -27.29
C GLY A 74 6.80 -3.70 -28.29
N LYS A 75 5.50 -3.67 -28.62
CA LYS A 75 4.93 -2.59 -29.44
C LYS A 75 4.90 -1.29 -28.63
N PRO A 76 5.70 -0.27 -28.96
CA PRO A 76 5.53 1.04 -28.35
C PRO A 76 4.17 1.59 -28.77
N MET A 77 3.40 2.10 -27.80
CA MET A 77 2.15 2.81 -28.08
C MET A 77 2.30 4.25 -27.64
N THR A 78 1.87 5.18 -28.50
CA THR A 78 1.76 6.59 -28.12
C THR A 78 0.56 6.80 -27.21
N TRP A 79 0.57 7.91 -26.48
CA TRP A 79 -0.53 8.28 -25.60
C TRP A 79 -1.86 8.39 -26.35
N GLU A 80 -1.84 8.94 -27.56
CA GLU A 80 -3.00 9.07 -28.43
C GLU A 80 -3.58 7.69 -28.81
N GLN A 81 -2.73 6.71 -29.10
CA GLN A 81 -3.15 5.35 -29.41
C GLN A 81 -3.79 4.66 -28.20
N VAL A 82 -3.20 4.81 -27.02
CA VAL A 82 -3.75 4.28 -25.76
C VAL A 82 -5.13 4.88 -25.49
N LYS A 83 -5.28 6.20 -25.65
CA LYS A 83 -6.54 6.91 -25.43
C LYS A 83 -7.64 6.43 -26.39
N GLN A 84 -7.33 6.25 -27.67
CA GLN A 84 -8.29 5.73 -28.65
C GLN A 84 -8.73 4.30 -28.36
N ASN A 85 -7.79 3.44 -27.92
CA ASN A 85 -8.11 2.06 -27.55
C ASN A 85 -9.02 1.99 -26.32
N ALA A 86 -8.76 2.82 -25.30
CA ALA A 86 -9.61 2.89 -24.11
C ALA A 86 -11.03 3.35 -24.45
N LEU A 87 -11.18 4.35 -25.33
CA LEU A 87 -12.49 4.84 -25.78
C LEU A 87 -13.29 3.77 -26.56
N LYS A 88 -12.62 3.01 -27.43
CA LYS A 88 -13.24 1.90 -28.19
C LYS A 88 -13.67 0.72 -27.31
N ALA A 89 -13.01 0.50 -26.18
CA ALA A 89 -13.37 -0.59 -25.27
C ALA A 89 -14.64 -0.31 -24.44
N ILE A 90 -15.08 0.96 -24.40
CA ILE A 90 -16.22 1.44 -23.61
C ILE A 90 -17.45 1.73 -24.52
N SER A 91 -17.27 1.77 -25.84
CA SER A 91 -18.34 1.96 -26.85
C SER A 91 -18.95 0.65 -27.31
#